data_AF-A0A2D7GAQ0-F1
#
_entry.id   AF-A0A2D7GAQ0-F1
#
_cell.length_a   1.000
_cell.length_b   1.000
_cell.length_c   1.000
_cell.angle_alpha   90.00
_cell.angle_beta   90.00
_cell.angle_gamma   90.00
#
_symmetry.space_group_name_H-M   'P 1'
#
loop_
_entity.id
_entity.type
_entity.pdbx_description
1 polymer ?
#
loop_
_entity_poly.entity_id
_entity_poly.type
_entity_poly.pdbx_seq_one_letter_code
_entity_poly.pdbx_strand_id
1 'polypeptide(L)'
;MTKISKGTLVRLNVDKCFTTRNGGGLRYPLINSYNDDRGTVESTRPVTAKETEAWYNSDASHGMDSAGESKLPPRAVRVTLWRDRVYTVLRARAAAQLGWGNKTGGLTKILCTETGEETYVKRELIEVAS
;
A
#
# COMPACT_ATOMS: atom_id res chain seq x y z
N MET A 1 19.67 -3.79 14.50
CA MET A 1 18.47 -3.66 13.66
C MET A 1 18.56 -4.72 12.56
N THR A 2 17.65 -5.69 12.54
CA THR A 2 17.71 -6.79 11.56
C THR A 2 17.53 -6.24 10.14
N LYS A 3 18.42 -6.65 9.22
CA LYS A 3 18.46 -6.11 7.86
C LYS A 3 17.26 -6.62 7.06
N ILE A 4 16.39 -5.70 6.61
CA ILE A 4 15.33 -6.02 5.65
C ILE A 4 15.96 -6.27 4.27
N SER A 5 15.83 -7.51 3.77
CA SER A 5 16.27 -7.95 2.43
C SER A 5 15.15 -8.70 1.69
N LYS A 6 15.35 -9.05 0.42
CA LYS A 6 14.40 -9.90 -0.32
C LYS A 6 14.24 -11.24 0.42
N GLY A 7 13.01 -11.75 0.50
CA GLY A 7 12.66 -12.99 1.19
C GLY A 7 12.47 -12.84 2.70
N THR A 8 12.87 -11.72 3.30
CA THR A 8 12.62 -11.46 4.73
C THR A 8 11.12 -11.36 5.00
N LEU A 9 10.65 -12.00 6.07
CA LEU A 9 9.30 -11.80 6.58
C LEU A 9 9.26 -10.51 7.41
N VAL A 10 8.27 -9.68 7.13
CA VAL A 10 8.03 -8.41 7.81
C VAL A 10 6.58 -8.31 8.25
N ARG A 11 6.31 -7.46 9.24
CA ARG A 11 4.98 -7.08 9.68
C ARG A 11 4.91 -5.56 9.81
N LEU A 12 3.71 -5.03 10.02
CA LEU A 12 3.56 -3.61 10.34
C LEU A 12 4.27 -3.28 11.66
N ASN A 13 5.04 -2.20 11.66
CA ASN A 13 5.64 -1.67 12.88
C ASN A 13 4.54 -0.98 13.69
N VAL A 14 4.09 -1.63 14.75
CA VAL A 14 2.95 -1.16 15.55
C VAL A 14 3.21 0.21 16.17
N ASP A 15 4.42 0.45 16.67
CA ASP A 15 4.85 1.74 17.24
C ASP A 15 4.70 2.89 16.24
N LYS A 16 5.04 2.64 14.97
CA LYS A 16 5.03 3.64 13.89
C LYS A 16 3.72 3.76 13.14
N CYS A 17 2.82 2.78 13.27
CA CYS A 17 1.59 2.74 12.47
C CYS A 17 0.34 3.14 13.25
N PHE A 18 0.33 2.93 14.57
CA PHE A 18 -0.89 3.05 15.37
C PHE A 18 -0.74 4.02 16.54
N THR A 19 -1.87 4.52 17.03
CA THR A 19 -1.90 5.38 18.20
C THR A 19 -1.63 4.61 19.50
N THR A 20 -1.24 5.34 20.54
CA THR A 20 -1.09 4.78 21.90
C THR A 20 -2.35 4.10 22.41
N ARG A 21 -3.54 4.60 22.04
CA ARG A 21 -4.83 3.97 22.34
C ARG A 21 -4.93 2.55 21.78
N ASN A 22 -4.37 2.32 20.58
CA ASN A 22 -4.37 1.03 19.91
C ASN A 22 -3.04 0.27 20.07
N GLY A 23 -2.23 0.63 21.07
CA GLY A 23 -1.00 -0.05 21.44
C GLY A 23 0.21 0.28 20.55
N GLY A 24 0.14 1.35 19.75
CA GLY A 24 1.28 1.92 19.04
C GLY A 24 1.90 3.11 19.77
N GLY A 25 2.71 3.89 19.06
CA GLY A 25 3.48 5.01 19.61
C GLY A 25 3.03 6.38 19.12
N LEU A 26 2.06 6.44 18.21
CA LEU A 26 1.62 7.71 17.64
C LEU A 26 0.68 8.46 18.58
N ARG A 27 0.80 9.80 18.60
CA ARG A 27 -0.19 10.67 19.26
C ARG A 27 -1.50 10.77 18.47
N TYR A 28 -1.42 10.70 17.15
CA TYR A 28 -2.55 10.80 16.23
C TYR A 28 -2.49 9.66 15.21
N PRO A 29 -3.65 9.20 14.69
CA PRO A 29 -3.68 8.14 13.68
C PRO A 29 -2.81 8.45 12.48
N LEU A 30 -2.12 7.44 11.93
CA LEU A 30 -1.27 7.61 10.74
C LEU A 30 -2.06 8.14 9.53
N ILE A 31 -3.30 7.68 9.36
CA ILE A 31 -4.17 8.07 8.25
C ILE A 31 -5.48 8.65 8.79
N ASN A 32 -6.25 7.84 9.52
CA ASN A 32 -7.50 8.25 10.16
C ASN A 32 -7.83 7.29 11.32
N SER A 33 -8.76 7.68 12.18
CA SER A 33 -9.15 6.88 13.35
C SER A 33 -9.74 5.52 12.99
N TYR A 34 -10.47 5.41 11.87
CA TYR A 34 -11.08 4.15 11.45
C TYR A 34 -10.05 3.07 11.13
N ASN A 35 -9.00 3.42 10.39
CA ASN A 35 -7.90 2.51 10.08
C ASN A 35 -7.13 2.12 11.35
N ASP A 36 -6.92 3.08 12.25
CA ASP A 36 -6.25 2.87 13.53
C ASP A 36 -7.00 1.88 14.42
N ASP A 37 -8.32 2.06 14.56
CA ASP A 37 -9.20 1.18 15.35
C ASP A 37 -9.31 -0.23 14.75
N ARG A 38 -9.16 -0.36 13.43
CA ARG A 38 -9.15 -1.66 12.74
C ARG A 38 -7.78 -2.32 12.71
N GLY A 39 -6.72 -1.65 13.17
CA GLY A 39 -5.35 -2.16 13.04
C GLY A 39 -4.90 -2.31 11.58
N THR A 40 -5.28 -1.36 10.72
CA THR A 40 -4.98 -1.38 9.29
C THR A 40 -4.14 -0.18 8.84
N VAL A 41 -3.32 -0.39 7.81
CA VAL A 41 -2.55 0.66 7.14
C VAL A 41 -2.83 0.57 5.65
N GLU A 42 -3.11 1.71 5.02
CA GLU A 42 -3.31 1.77 3.58
C GLU A 42 -1.95 1.81 2.87
N SER A 43 -1.80 0.93 1.89
CA SER A 43 -0.67 0.88 0.97
C SER A 43 -1.18 0.98 -0.46
N THR A 44 -0.29 1.02 -1.44
CA THR A 44 -0.71 1.23 -2.82
C THR A 44 0.19 0.47 -3.79
N ARG A 45 -0.43 -0.08 -4.84
CA ARG A 45 0.26 -0.65 -6.01
C ARG A 45 -0.18 0.05 -7.29
N PRO A 46 0.67 0.11 -8.33
CA PRO A 46 0.22 0.46 -9.66
C PRO A 46 -0.85 -0.52 -10.14
N VAL A 47 -1.79 -0.04 -10.98
CA VAL A 47 -2.65 -0.95 -11.75
C VAL A 47 -1.82 -1.78 -12.70
N THR A 48 -2.25 -3.01 -12.94
CA THR A 48 -1.69 -3.90 -13.95
C THR A 48 -2.20 -3.52 -15.34
N ALA A 49 -1.50 -3.99 -16.38
CA ALA A 49 -1.96 -3.83 -17.76
C ALA A 49 -3.35 -4.47 -17.96
N LYS A 50 -3.58 -5.64 -17.37
CA LYS A 50 -4.87 -6.35 -17.42
C LYS A 50 -6.01 -5.57 -16.76
N GLU A 51 -5.75 -4.94 -15.60
CA GLU A 51 -6.75 -4.09 -14.94
C GLU A 51 -7.04 -2.82 -15.77
N THR A 52 -6.02 -2.28 -16.44
CA THR A 52 -6.18 -1.14 -17.34
C THR A 52 -7.02 -1.52 -18.57
N GLU A 53 -6.73 -2.66 -19.18
CA GLU A 53 -7.51 -3.20 -20.30
C GLU A 53 -8.96 -3.48 -19.88
N ALA A 54 -9.16 -4.11 -18.71
CA ALA A 54 -10.49 -4.35 -18.16
C ALA A 54 -11.28 -3.04 -17.93
N TRP A 55 -10.59 -1.96 -17.52
CA TRP A 55 -11.21 -0.65 -17.41
C TRP A 55 -11.69 -0.13 -18.77
N TYR A 56 -10.85 -0.16 -19.81
CA TYR A 56 -11.23 0.29 -21.16
C TYR A 56 -12.36 -0.55 -21.77
N ASN A 57 -12.49 -1.82 -21.39
CA ASN A 57 -13.58 -2.68 -21.83
C ASN A 57 -14.88 -2.49 -21.03
N SER A 58 -14.90 -1.61 -20.01
CA SER A 58 -16.07 -1.36 -19.17
C SER A 58 -16.85 -0.13 -19.61
N ASP A 59 -18.18 -0.15 -19.44
CA ASP A 59 -19.05 1.00 -19.72
C ASP A 59 -18.64 2.26 -18.94
N ALA A 60 -18.04 2.08 -17.76
CA ALA A 60 -17.57 3.18 -16.93
C ALA A 60 -16.47 4.02 -17.60
N SER A 61 -15.71 3.44 -18.55
CA SER A 61 -14.67 4.13 -19.30
C SER A 61 -15.21 5.06 -20.38
N HIS A 62 -16.47 4.89 -20.79
CA HIS A 62 -17.05 5.67 -21.87
C HIS A 62 -17.51 7.05 -21.40
N GLY A 63 -17.47 8.00 -22.33
CA GLY A 63 -17.93 9.38 -22.14
C GLY A 63 -16.90 10.30 -21.49
N MET A 64 -17.35 11.52 -21.18
CA MET A 64 -16.54 12.54 -20.55
C MET A 64 -16.72 12.53 -19.02
N ASP A 65 -15.72 13.03 -18.31
CA ASP A 65 -15.87 13.41 -16.91
C ASP A 65 -16.62 14.74 -16.76
N SER A 66 -16.78 15.21 -15.53
CA SER A 66 -17.49 16.46 -15.24
C SER A 66 -16.80 17.72 -15.79
N ALA A 67 -15.53 17.63 -16.22
CA ALA A 67 -14.79 18.71 -16.85
C ALA A 67 -14.89 18.67 -18.39
N GLY A 68 -15.59 17.68 -18.95
CA GLY A 68 -15.66 17.47 -20.40
C GLY A 68 -14.43 16.79 -20.97
N GLU A 69 -13.56 16.23 -20.12
CA GLU A 69 -12.37 15.49 -20.54
C GLU A 69 -12.66 14.00 -20.68
N SER A 70 -11.91 13.30 -21.54
CA SER A 70 -12.01 11.84 -21.64
C SER A 70 -11.68 11.21 -20.30
N LYS A 71 -12.53 10.29 -19.84
CA LYS A 71 -12.22 9.53 -18.63
C LYS A 71 -10.90 8.78 -18.80
N LEU A 72 -10.11 8.73 -17.73
CA LEU A 72 -8.83 8.05 -17.71
C LEU A 72 -8.87 6.86 -16.75
N PRO A 73 -8.13 5.77 -17.04
CA PRO A 73 -8.04 4.66 -16.14
C PRO A 73 -7.35 5.07 -14.82
N PRO A 74 -7.73 4.44 -13.70
CA PRO A 74 -6.98 4.55 -12.45
C PRO A 74 -5.51 4.17 -12.67
N ARG A 75 -4.60 4.85 -11.98
CA ARG A 75 -3.15 4.56 -12.06
C ARG A 75 -2.66 3.64 -10.95
N ALA A 76 -3.42 3.54 -9.86
CA ALA A 76 -3.03 2.80 -8.69
C ALA A 76 -4.24 2.28 -7.92
N VAL A 77 -4.03 1.20 -7.16
CA VAL A 77 -5.03 0.54 -6.32
C VAL A 77 -4.55 0.57 -4.88
N ARG A 78 -5.46 0.89 -3.96
CA ARG A 78 -5.21 0.85 -2.53
C ARG A 78 -5.26 -0.59 -2.05
N VAL A 79 -4.26 -0.99 -1.26
CA VAL A 79 -4.15 -2.33 -0.67
C VAL A 79 -4.09 -2.19 0.84
N THR A 80 -4.95 -2.91 1.55
CA THR A 80 -5.02 -2.86 3.02
C THR A 80 -4.00 -3.81 3.64
N LEU A 81 -3.10 -3.25 4.44
CA LEU A 81 -2.20 -3.99 5.30
C LEU A 81 -2.83 -4.11 6.69
N TRP A 82 -2.60 -5.24 7.34
CA TRP A 82 -3.20 -5.64 8.61
C TRP A 82 -2.11 -5.88 9.64
N ARG A 83 -2.36 -5.43 10.87
CA ARG A 83 -1.42 -5.49 12.01
C ARG A 83 -0.98 -6.92 12.35
N ASP A 84 -1.89 -7.87 12.24
CA ASP A 84 -1.76 -9.26 12.64
C ASP A 84 -1.20 -10.15 11.53
N ARG A 85 -0.82 -9.58 10.38
CA ARG A 85 -0.30 -10.32 9.23
C ARG A 85 1.21 -10.19 9.07
N VAL A 86 1.77 -11.21 8.43
CA VAL A 86 3.13 -11.21 7.92
C VAL A 86 3.15 -11.07 6.41
N TYR A 87 4.25 -10.51 5.91
CA TYR A 87 4.44 -10.17 4.51
C TYR A 87 5.84 -10.57 4.08
N THR A 88 5.97 -11.09 2.86
CA THR A 88 7.28 -11.42 2.29
C THR A 88 7.82 -10.22 1.54
N VAL A 89 9.04 -9.81 1.82
CA VAL A 89 9.71 -8.72 1.08
C VAL A 89 10.10 -9.22 -0.31
N LEU A 90 9.55 -8.60 -1.34
CA LEU A 90 9.93 -8.85 -2.73
C LEU A 90 11.08 -7.95 -3.18
N ARG A 91 11.09 -6.70 -2.71
CA ARG A 91 12.15 -5.72 -2.99
C ARG A 91 12.34 -4.78 -1.80
N ALA A 92 13.50 -4.88 -1.14
CA ALA A 92 13.79 -4.13 0.09
C ALA A 92 13.88 -2.60 -0.09
N ARG A 93 14.34 -2.14 -1.26
CA ARG A 93 14.41 -0.71 -1.64
C ARG A 93 13.80 -0.53 -3.02
N ALA A 94 12.72 0.24 -3.08
CA ALA A 94 11.95 0.48 -4.28
C ALA A 94 11.52 1.95 -4.40
N ALA A 95 11.21 2.33 -5.62
CA ALA A 95 10.45 3.53 -5.94
C ALA A 95 9.37 3.15 -6.96
N ALA A 96 8.17 3.69 -6.78
CA ALA A 96 7.03 3.38 -7.64
C ALA A 96 6.26 4.66 -7.98
N GLN A 97 5.70 4.72 -9.19
CA GLN A 97 4.75 5.77 -9.57
C GLN A 97 3.36 5.30 -9.13
N LEU A 98 2.80 5.94 -8.11
CA LEU A 98 1.55 5.54 -7.44
C LEU A 98 0.39 6.50 -7.76
N GLY A 99 0.49 7.22 -8.89
CA GLY A 99 -0.44 8.23 -9.34
C GLY A 99 0.07 8.94 -10.59
N TRP A 100 -0.43 10.14 -10.86
CA TRP A 100 -0.02 10.96 -12.01
C TRP A 100 1.27 11.77 -11.77
N GLY A 101 1.71 11.89 -10.52
CA GLY A 101 2.93 12.61 -10.16
C GLY A 101 4.22 11.80 -10.29
N ASN A 102 5.29 12.35 -9.71
CA ASN A 102 6.62 11.74 -9.68
C ASN A 102 6.66 10.40 -8.93
N LYS A 103 7.69 9.59 -9.21
CA LYS A 103 7.94 8.35 -8.47
C LYS A 103 8.16 8.64 -6.99
N THR A 104 7.47 7.89 -6.14
CA THR A 104 7.66 7.93 -4.68
C THR A 104 8.80 6.99 -4.30
N GLY A 105 9.81 7.52 -3.62
CA GLY A 105 10.94 6.77 -3.06
C GLY A 105 10.73 6.31 -1.61
N GLY A 106 11.72 5.59 -1.09
CA GLY A 106 11.73 5.10 0.30
C GLY A 106 10.77 3.93 0.55
N LEU A 107 10.40 3.21 -0.50
CA LEU A 107 9.42 2.14 -0.44
C LEU A 107 10.08 0.76 -0.33
N THR A 108 9.30 -0.19 0.15
CA THR A 108 9.57 -1.62 0.08
C THR A 108 8.39 -2.29 -0.63
N LYS A 109 8.69 -3.16 -1.61
CA LYS A 109 7.66 -3.99 -2.24
C LYS A 109 7.49 -5.26 -1.41
N ILE A 110 6.28 -5.53 -0.97
CA ILE A 110 5.91 -6.68 -0.15
C ILE A 110 4.79 -7.49 -0.80
N LEU A 111 4.69 -8.76 -0.41
CA LEU A 111 3.65 -9.70 -0.79
C LEU A 111 2.88 -10.11 0.46
N CYS A 112 1.56 -10.00 0.46
CA CYS A 112 0.73 -10.58 1.51
C CYS A 112 0.71 -12.10 1.37
N THR A 113 1.14 -12.81 2.42
CA THR A 113 1.22 -14.28 2.40
C THR A 113 -0.14 -14.96 2.42
N GLU A 114 -1.19 -14.25 2.83
CA GLU A 114 -2.56 -14.77 2.85
C GLU A 114 -3.30 -14.55 1.53
N THR A 115 -3.23 -13.35 0.95
CA THR A 115 -4.02 -12.99 -0.24
C THR A 115 -3.24 -13.12 -1.55
N GLY A 116 -1.92 -13.22 -1.49
CA GLY A 116 -1.05 -13.17 -2.67
C GLY A 116 -0.96 -11.77 -3.32
N GLU A 117 -1.54 -10.73 -2.69
CA GLU A 117 -1.50 -9.38 -3.24
C GLU A 117 -0.16 -8.68 -2.95
N GLU A 118 0.40 -8.05 -3.98
CA GLU A 118 1.63 -7.27 -3.88
C GLU A 118 1.33 -5.79 -3.62
N THR A 119 2.16 -5.11 -2.85
CA THR A 119 2.00 -3.67 -2.65
C THR A 119 3.30 -2.97 -2.27
N TYR A 120 3.30 -1.64 -2.33
CA TYR A 120 4.40 -0.80 -1.87
C TYR A 120 4.03 -0.08 -0.58
N VAL A 121 4.92 -0.19 0.40
CA VAL A 121 4.77 0.46 1.71
C VAL A 121 6.05 1.23 2.05
N LYS A 122 5.92 2.30 2.83
CA LYS A 122 7.06 3.04 3.37
C LYS A 122 7.87 2.11 4.29
N ARG A 123 9.18 2.08 4.09
CA ARG A 123 10.08 1.16 4.80
C ARG A 123 10.07 1.35 6.32
N GLU A 124 9.81 2.56 6.79
CA GLU A 124 9.73 2.89 8.22
C GLU A 124 8.47 2.34 8.92
N LEU A 125 7.44 1.96 8.14
CA LEU A 125 6.18 1.43 8.65
C LEU A 125 6.21 -0.09 8.84
N ILE A 126 7.31 -0.75 8.50
CA ILE A 126 7.47 -2.20 8.60
C ILE A 126 8.69 -2.56 9.43
N GLU A 127 8.61 -3.71 10.09
CA GLU A 127 9.69 -4.30 10.86
C GLU A 127 9.82 -5.79 10.55
N VAL A 128 10.97 -6.37 10.86
CA VAL A 128 11.18 -7.81 10.68
C VAL A 128 10.25 -8.57 11.62
N ALA A 129 9.52 -9.55 11.09
CA ALA A 129 8.75 -10.49 11.89
C ALA A 129 9.75 -11.46 12.52
N SER A 130 10.03 -11.27 13.81
CA SER A 130 10.83 -12.16 14.65
C SER A 130 10.13 -13.48 14.90
#